data_AF-A0A6N9ZT30-F1
#
_entry.id   AF-A0A6N9ZT30-F1
#
_cell.length_a   1.000
_cell.length_b   1.000
_cell.length_c   1.000
_cell.angle_alpha   90.00
_cell.angle_beta   90.00
_cell.angle_gamma   90.00
#
_symmetry.space_group_name_H-M   'P 1'
#
loop_
_entity.id
_entity.type
_entity.pdbx_description
1 polymer ?
#
loop_
_entity_poly.entity_id
_entity_poly.type
_entity_poly.pdbx_seq_one_letter_code
_entity_poly.pdbx_strand_id
1 'polypeptide(L)'
;MIGNLPNDTLTEVFRKVANQADKLAAFYEINALRSTNQRFRELIESDRTIRSEFRKIQQETRPARFANARIEARNPAGTRSGNDINTYHDVDVPDTQDRIKWLAAERDINANPDMVARTAIERNDVVVPVAQDRIKWLAAKRDINANPDMVAGTAIERNDVTDRLAQDTIKERAAKRDINANMVARTAIERNGVTDRFAQNRIMQHAASVEAFSNAIRGLGERFRQEGGRGR
;
A
#
# COMPACT_ATOMS: atom_id res chain seq x y z
N MET A 1 2.88 15.30 35.30
CA MET A 1 4.28 15.78 35.15
C MET A 1 5.23 14.68 35.66
N ILE A 2 5.84 13.90 34.76
CA ILE A 2 6.80 12.82 35.11
C ILE A 2 8.26 13.33 35.08
N GLY A 3 8.51 14.55 34.56
CA GLY A 3 9.86 15.08 34.30
C GLY A 3 10.76 15.31 35.53
N ASN A 4 10.19 15.48 36.72
CA ASN A 4 10.95 15.76 37.95
C ASN A 4 10.97 14.61 38.96
N LEU A 5 10.54 13.40 38.55
CA LEU A 5 10.52 12.27 39.48
C LEU A 5 11.95 11.80 39.84
N PRO A 6 12.20 11.39 41.10
CA PRO A 6 13.43 10.73 41.49
C PRO A 6 13.69 9.45 40.68
N ASN A 7 14.96 9.07 40.53
CA ASN A 7 15.33 7.86 39.77
C ASN A 7 14.70 6.59 40.34
N ASP A 8 14.51 6.52 41.66
CA ASP A 8 13.84 5.39 42.33
C ASP A 8 12.38 5.28 41.89
N THR A 9 11.67 6.41 41.82
CA THR A 9 10.28 6.42 41.32
C THR A 9 10.21 6.06 39.84
N LEU A 10 11.14 6.52 39.01
CA LEU A 10 11.21 6.13 37.59
C LEU A 10 11.50 4.62 37.44
N THR A 11 12.33 4.06 38.33
CA THR A 11 12.61 2.62 38.37
C THR A 11 11.38 1.81 38.75
N GLU A 12 10.63 2.25 39.76
CA GLU A 12 9.37 1.60 40.14
C GLU A 12 8.33 1.65 39.01
N VAL A 13 8.21 2.79 38.33
CA VAL A 13 7.34 2.93 37.15
C VAL A 13 7.76 1.94 36.06
N PHE A 14 9.06 1.88 35.73
CA PHE A 14 9.56 0.91 34.75
C PHE A 14 9.20 -0.53 35.14
N ARG A 15 9.52 -0.94 36.38
CA ARG A 15 9.25 -2.31 36.86
C ARG A 15 7.76 -2.64 36.83
N LYS A 16 6.90 -1.69 37.22
CA LYS A 16 5.45 -1.88 37.19
C LYS A 16 4.94 -2.15 35.76
N VAL A 17 5.41 -1.38 34.78
CA VAL A 17 5.03 -1.57 33.37
C VAL A 17 5.66 -2.86 32.81
N ALA A 18 6.95 -3.09 33.06
CA ALA A 18 7.67 -4.27 32.61
C ALA A 18 7.06 -5.60 33.11
N ASN A 19 6.44 -5.57 34.30
CA ASN A 19 5.78 -6.72 34.92
C ASN A 19 4.32 -6.93 34.48
N GLN A 20 3.77 -6.11 33.60
CA GLN A 20 2.45 -6.36 33.01
C GLN A 20 2.41 -7.73 32.31
N ALA A 21 1.24 -8.37 32.31
CA ALA A 21 1.01 -9.65 31.64
C ALA A 21 1.10 -9.51 30.11
N ASP A 22 0.55 -8.42 29.57
CA ASP A 22 0.70 -8.08 28.15
C ASP A 22 2.06 -7.41 27.92
N LYS A 23 3.05 -8.20 27.49
CA LYS A 23 4.38 -7.70 27.18
C LYS A 23 4.42 -6.74 25.99
N LEU A 24 3.49 -6.87 25.04
CA LEU A 24 3.43 -5.99 23.89
C LEU A 24 2.92 -4.61 24.29
N ALA A 25 1.88 -4.54 25.12
CA ALA A 25 1.43 -3.28 25.73
C ALA A 25 2.55 -2.64 26.56
N ALA A 26 3.21 -3.44 27.41
CA ALA A 26 4.34 -2.98 28.22
C ALA A 26 5.45 -2.37 27.36
N PHE A 27 5.79 -2.99 26.23
CA PHE A 27 6.76 -2.44 25.30
C PHE A 27 6.36 -1.05 24.80
N TYR A 28 5.13 -0.87 24.30
CA TYR A 28 4.69 0.41 23.76
C TYR A 28 4.63 1.50 24.84
N GLU A 29 4.18 1.17 26.05
CA GLU A 29 4.18 2.10 27.18
C GLU A 29 5.60 2.54 27.56
N ILE A 30 6.54 1.59 27.70
CA ILE A 30 7.94 1.90 28.01
C ILE A 30 8.56 2.73 26.88
N ASN A 31 8.30 2.40 25.61
CA ASN A 31 8.84 3.13 24.47
C ASN A 31 8.27 4.55 24.37
N ALA A 32 6.98 4.74 24.67
CA ALA A 32 6.35 6.06 24.76
C ALA A 32 6.96 6.91 25.88
N LEU A 33 7.20 6.33 27.06
CA LEU A 33 7.87 7.02 28.17
C LEU A 33 9.32 7.36 27.81
N ARG A 34 10.06 6.44 27.19
CA ARG A 34 11.45 6.64 26.75
C ARG A 34 11.57 7.73 25.66
N SER A 35 10.60 7.83 24.76
CA SER A 35 10.61 8.84 23.70
C SER A 35 10.25 10.25 24.21
N THR A 36 9.43 10.35 25.26
CA THR A 36 8.93 11.65 25.78
C THR A 36 9.59 12.13 27.07
N ASN A 37 10.32 11.29 27.79
CA ASN A 37 10.98 11.64 29.06
C ASN A 37 12.49 11.33 29.01
N GLN A 38 13.29 12.40 28.98
CA GLN A 38 14.75 12.31 28.92
C GLN A 38 15.37 11.55 30.11
N ARG A 39 14.89 11.78 31.34
CA ARG A 39 15.39 11.06 32.52
C ARG A 39 15.05 9.58 32.51
N PHE A 40 13.84 9.23 32.02
CA PHE A 40 13.45 7.83 31.87
C PHE A 40 14.29 7.13 30.79
N ARG A 41 14.62 7.83 29.70
CA ARG A 41 15.57 7.36 28.69
C ARG A 41 16.96 7.13 29.28
N GLU A 42 17.49 8.12 30.00
CA GLU A 42 18.79 8.03 30.68
C GLU A 42 18.82 6.87 31.68
N LEU A 43 17.74 6.64 32.43
CA LEU A 43 17.63 5.52 33.35
C LEU A 43 17.80 4.18 32.62
N ILE A 44 17.05 3.96 31.54
CA ILE A 44 17.17 2.74 30.72
C ILE A 44 18.57 2.62 30.10
N GLU A 45 19.17 3.74 29.70
CA GLU A 45 20.47 3.76 29.01
C GLU A 45 21.67 3.69 29.96
N SER A 46 21.52 3.97 31.25
CA SER A 46 22.60 3.97 32.25
C SER A 46 22.54 2.76 33.18
N ASP A 47 21.36 2.35 33.65
CA ASP A 47 21.19 1.20 34.54
C ASP A 47 21.27 -0.12 33.76
N ARG A 48 22.21 -0.99 34.13
CA ARG A 48 22.46 -2.26 33.42
C ARG A 48 21.29 -3.25 33.55
N THR A 49 20.65 -3.30 34.72
CA THR A 49 19.57 -4.24 35.01
C THR A 49 18.31 -3.85 34.25
N ILE A 50 17.92 -2.58 34.34
CA ILE A 50 16.75 -2.03 33.63
C ILE A 50 16.94 -2.18 32.11
N ARG A 51 18.13 -1.88 31.59
CA ARG A 51 18.43 -2.07 30.16
C ARG A 51 18.29 -3.51 29.71
N SER A 52 18.74 -4.46 30.54
CA SER A 52 18.66 -5.89 30.25
C SER A 52 17.20 -6.35 30.22
N GLU A 53 16.40 -5.92 31.19
CA GLU A 53 14.96 -6.22 31.24
C GLU A 53 14.22 -5.62 30.03
N PHE A 54 14.51 -4.37 29.67
CA PHE A 54 13.91 -3.74 28.49
C PHE A 54 14.27 -4.49 27.20
N ARG A 55 15.54 -4.89 27.03
CA ARG A 55 15.98 -5.68 25.87
C ARG A 55 15.27 -7.03 25.79
N LYS A 56 15.01 -7.67 26.93
CA LYS A 56 14.24 -8.91 26.98
C LYS A 56 12.81 -8.71 26.45
N ILE A 57 12.11 -7.69 26.93
CA ILE A 57 10.77 -7.32 26.44
C ILE A 57 10.81 -6.99 24.94
N GLN A 58 11.81 -6.22 24.51
CA GLN A 58 12.02 -5.84 23.11
C GLN A 58 12.18 -7.08 22.21
N GLN A 59 12.94 -8.09 22.64
CA GLN A 59 13.12 -9.35 21.92
C GLN A 59 11.87 -10.22 21.91
N GLU A 60 11.23 -10.42 23.07
CA GLU A 60 10.02 -11.25 23.22
C GLU A 60 8.86 -10.72 22.36
N THR A 61 8.72 -9.40 22.26
CA THR A 61 7.63 -8.75 21.52
C THR A 61 7.92 -8.53 20.04
N ARG A 62 9.17 -8.75 19.60
CA ARG A 62 9.65 -8.40 18.26
C ARG A 62 8.77 -8.94 17.12
N PRO A 63 8.36 -10.23 17.09
CA PRO A 63 7.50 -10.73 16.02
C PRO A 63 6.14 -10.02 15.96
N ALA A 64 5.52 -9.77 17.12
CA ALA A 64 4.22 -9.11 17.21
C ALA A 64 4.30 -7.63 16.80
N ARG A 65 5.36 -6.92 17.17
CA ARG A 65 5.60 -5.54 16.74
C ARG A 65 5.75 -5.44 15.23
N PHE A 66 6.47 -6.37 14.61
CA PHE A 66 6.64 -6.38 13.16
C PHE A 66 5.33 -6.69 12.42
N ALA A 67 4.52 -7.58 13.00
CA ALA A 67 3.17 -7.84 12.47
C ALA A 67 2.30 -6.58 12.54
N ASN A 68 2.27 -5.89 13.70
CA ASN A 68 1.51 -4.66 13.87
C ASN A 68 1.99 -3.55 12.93
N ALA A 69 3.30 -3.40 12.74
CA ALA A 69 3.87 -2.45 11.78
C ALA A 69 3.33 -2.70 10.36
N ARG A 70 3.26 -3.96 9.93
CA ARG A 70 2.73 -4.32 8.60
C ARG A 70 1.24 -4.05 8.48
N ILE A 71 0.48 -4.28 9.55
CA ILE A 71 -0.95 -3.96 9.61
C ILE A 71 -1.15 -2.46 9.50
N GLU A 72 -0.41 -1.67 10.29
CA GLU A 72 -0.50 -0.22 10.28
C GLU A 72 -0.07 0.38 8.93
N ALA A 73 1.00 -0.12 8.33
CA ALA A 73 1.46 0.31 7.01
C ALA A 73 0.40 0.10 5.91
N ARG A 74 -0.49 -0.88 6.07
CA ARG A 74 -1.58 -1.16 5.13
C ARG A 74 -2.91 -0.51 5.49
N ASN A 75 -3.04 0.03 6.69
CA ASN A 75 -4.30 0.59 7.18
C ASN A 75 -4.67 1.84 6.35
N PRO A 76 -5.76 1.84 5.57
CA PRO A 76 -6.13 2.98 4.71
C PRO A 76 -6.36 4.29 5.46
N ALA A 77 -6.71 4.23 6.75
CA ALA A 77 -6.88 5.41 7.61
C ALA A 77 -5.57 5.86 8.29
N GLY A 78 -4.47 5.12 8.10
CA GLY A 78 -3.17 5.41 8.71
C GLY A 78 -2.52 6.64 8.10
N THR A 79 -1.97 7.51 8.95
CA THR A 79 -1.35 8.77 8.54
C THR A 79 0.17 8.79 8.69
N ARG A 80 0.73 7.88 9.49
CA ARG A 80 2.18 7.75 9.73
C ARG A 80 2.92 7.36 8.44
N SER A 81 4.09 7.95 8.23
CA SER A 81 5.01 7.52 7.16
C SER A 81 5.60 6.14 7.48
N GLY A 82 6.18 5.48 6.47
CA GLY A 82 6.92 4.25 6.67
C GLY A 82 8.02 4.34 7.74
N ASN A 83 8.73 5.48 7.79
CA ASN A 83 9.74 5.74 8.82
C ASN A 83 9.12 5.88 10.21
N ASP A 84 8.04 6.64 10.34
CA ASP A 84 7.34 6.80 11.62
C ASP A 84 6.82 5.45 12.15
N ILE A 85 6.31 4.59 11.26
CA ILE A 85 5.86 3.23 11.60
C ILE A 85 7.05 2.39 12.08
N ASN A 86 8.16 2.40 11.34
CA ASN A 86 9.38 1.68 11.73
C ASN A 86 9.90 2.14 13.09
N THR A 87 9.90 3.44 13.37
CA THR A 87 10.31 4.00 14.67
C THR A 87 9.33 3.63 15.78
N TYR A 88 8.02 3.77 15.54
CA TYR A 88 6.99 3.51 16.55
C TYR A 88 6.97 2.04 17.00
N HIS A 89 7.07 1.13 16.03
CA HIS A 89 7.13 -0.31 16.30
C HIS A 89 8.54 -0.83 16.55
N ASP A 90 9.56 0.02 16.50
CA ASP A 90 10.98 -0.32 16.65
C ASP A 90 11.36 -1.56 15.81
N VAL A 91 11.09 -1.44 14.50
CA VAL A 91 11.47 -2.43 13.50
C VAL A 91 12.96 -2.31 13.25
N ASP A 92 13.73 -3.35 13.57
CA ASP A 92 15.20 -3.32 13.55
C ASP A 92 15.85 -4.09 12.37
N VAL A 93 15.05 -4.69 11.49
CA VAL A 93 15.54 -5.43 10.32
C VAL A 93 15.40 -4.59 9.06
N PRO A 94 16.50 -4.30 8.33
CA PRO A 94 16.48 -3.49 7.11
C PRO A 94 15.41 -3.95 6.09
N ASP A 95 15.40 -5.23 5.73
CA ASP A 95 14.42 -5.77 4.77
C ASP A 95 12.97 -5.61 5.24
N THR A 96 12.73 -5.68 6.56
CA THR A 96 11.40 -5.46 7.11
C THR A 96 11.05 -3.97 7.08
N GLN A 97 12.00 -3.09 7.39
CA GLN A 97 11.82 -1.65 7.31
C GLN A 97 11.48 -1.20 5.89
N ASP A 98 12.20 -1.69 4.88
CA ASP A 98 11.94 -1.41 3.48
C ASP A 98 10.56 -1.92 3.04
N ARG A 99 10.17 -3.10 3.53
CA ARG A 99 8.83 -3.63 3.28
C ARG A 99 7.74 -2.75 3.90
N ILE A 100 7.94 -2.21 5.11
CA ILE A 100 7.02 -1.26 5.75
C ILE A 100 6.89 0.03 4.93
N LYS A 101 8.02 0.60 4.52
CA LYS A 101 8.07 1.81 3.68
C LYS A 101 7.30 1.63 2.37
N TRP A 102 7.55 0.51 1.69
CA TRP A 102 6.82 0.16 0.47
C TRP A 102 5.31 0.00 0.74
N LEU A 103 4.91 -0.74 1.77
CA LEU A 103 3.49 -0.93 2.09
C LEU A 103 2.77 0.39 2.40
N ALA A 104 3.42 1.30 3.14
CA ALA A 104 2.89 2.62 3.43
C ALA A 104 2.74 3.48 2.16
N ALA A 105 3.70 3.40 1.22
CA ALA A 105 3.58 4.07 -0.07
C ALA A 105 2.43 3.50 -0.93
N GLU A 106 2.25 2.18 -0.96
CA GLU A 106 1.10 1.55 -1.65
C GLU A 106 -0.23 2.00 -1.04
N ARG A 107 -0.30 2.05 0.30
CA ARG A 107 -1.48 2.59 1.00
C ARG A 107 -1.76 4.02 0.56
N ASP A 108 -0.75 4.89 0.56
CA ASP A 108 -0.91 6.30 0.23
C ASP A 108 -1.42 6.49 -1.21
N ILE A 109 -0.93 5.69 -2.17
CA ILE A 109 -1.46 5.66 -3.55
C ILE A 109 -2.93 5.25 -3.59
N ASN A 110 -3.30 4.20 -2.85
CA ASN A 110 -4.67 3.67 -2.90
C ASN A 110 -5.68 4.54 -2.14
N ALA A 111 -5.26 5.19 -1.06
CA ALA A 111 -6.14 5.99 -0.21
C ALA A 111 -6.40 7.40 -0.75
N ASN A 112 -5.50 7.94 -1.57
CA ASN A 112 -5.62 9.30 -2.11
C ASN A 112 -5.57 9.29 -3.66
N PRO A 113 -6.69 9.60 -4.34
CA PRO A 113 -6.75 9.69 -5.81
C PRO A 113 -5.75 10.66 -6.44
N ASP A 114 -5.40 11.74 -5.75
CA ASP A 114 -4.49 12.77 -6.26
C ASP A 114 -3.01 12.44 -6.01
N MET A 115 -2.73 11.46 -5.15
CA MET A 115 -1.36 11.07 -4.80
C MET A 115 -0.63 10.53 -6.03
N VAL A 116 0.49 11.16 -6.40
CA VAL A 116 1.39 10.68 -7.45
C VAL A 116 2.50 9.81 -6.87
N ALA A 117 3.04 8.90 -7.70
CA ALA A 117 4.08 7.95 -7.28
C ALA A 117 5.28 8.62 -6.60
N ARG A 118 5.78 9.72 -7.17
CA ARG A 118 6.94 10.45 -6.62
C ARG A 118 6.69 10.89 -5.17
N THR A 119 5.55 11.50 -4.90
CA THR A 119 5.18 11.97 -3.56
C THR A 119 5.04 10.82 -2.57
N ALA A 120 4.44 9.69 -2.96
CA ALA A 120 4.32 8.52 -2.10
C ALA A 120 5.69 7.89 -1.78
N ILE A 121 6.59 7.83 -2.77
CA ILE A 121 7.97 7.34 -2.62
C ILE A 121 8.77 8.23 -1.67
N GLU A 122 8.76 9.56 -1.91
CA GLU A 122 9.48 10.55 -1.09
C GLU A 122 8.96 10.55 0.35
N ARG A 123 7.64 10.58 0.54
CA ARG A 123 7.00 10.60 1.86
C ARG A 123 7.36 9.39 2.71
N ASN A 124 7.49 8.22 2.09
CA ASN A 124 7.76 6.96 2.78
C ASN A 124 9.22 6.52 2.67
N ASP A 125 10.09 7.35 2.09
CA ASP A 125 11.53 7.09 1.96
C ASP A 125 11.83 5.73 1.30
N VAL A 126 11.10 5.40 0.25
CA VAL A 126 11.27 4.14 -0.47
C VAL A 126 12.52 4.22 -1.35
N VAL A 127 13.59 3.53 -0.96
CA VAL A 127 14.89 3.57 -1.68
C VAL A 127 15.12 2.40 -2.62
N VAL A 128 14.39 1.28 -2.43
CA VAL A 128 14.56 0.06 -3.22
C VAL A 128 13.99 0.28 -4.64
N PRO A 129 14.82 0.21 -5.71
CA PRO A 129 14.37 0.56 -7.07
C PRO A 129 13.17 -0.25 -7.56
N VAL A 130 13.17 -1.57 -7.34
CA VAL A 130 12.03 -2.42 -7.74
C VAL A 130 10.73 -2.07 -7.01
N ALA A 131 10.82 -1.58 -5.77
CA ALA A 131 9.65 -1.09 -5.04
C ALA A 131 9.15 0.25 -5.61
N GLN A 132 10.07 1.15 -5.98
CA GLN A 132 9.71 2.40 -6.66
C GLN A 132 8.98 2.13 -7.98
N ASP A 133 9.51 1.25 -8.84
CA ASP A 133 8.88 0.89 -10.11
C ASP A 133 7.49 0.30 -9.90
N ARG A 134 7.33 -0.53 -8.87
CA ARG A 134 6.02 -1.09 -8.52
C ARG A 134 5.03 -0.02 -8.08
N ILE A 135 5.46 0.95 -7.28
CA ILE A 135 4.62 2.07 -6.82
C ILE A 135 4.21 2.94 -8.02
N LYS A 136 5.15 3.25 -8.92
CA LYS A 136 4.91 4.00 -10.17
C LYS A 136 3.85 3.31 -11.04
N TRP A 137 4.02 2.00 -11.25
CA TRP A 137 3.05 1.20 -11.99
C TRP A 137 1.68 1.15 -11.30
N LEU A 138 1.63 1.01 -9.97
CA LEU A 138 0.38 0.97 -9.22
C LEU A 138 -0.39 2.29 -9.34
N ALA A 139 0.31 3.43 -9.23
CA ALA A 139 -0.29 4.74 -9.36
C ALA A 139 -0.84 4.96 -10.78
N ALA A 140 -0.07 4.65 -11.82
CA ALA A 140 -0.53 4.75 -13.21
C ALA A 140 -1.72 3.81 -13.49
N LYS A 141 -1.70 2.59 -12.93
CA LYS A 141 -2.82 1.64 -13.02
C LYS A 141 -4.07 2.19 -12.35
N ARG A 142 -3.94 2.80 -11.16
CA ARG A 142 -5.06 3.44 -10.46
C ARG A 142 -5.65 4.55 -11.32
N ASP A 143 -4.81 5.41 -11.89
CA ASP A 143 -5.24 6.56 -12.69
C ASP A 143 -6.09 6.14 -13.89
N ILE A 144 -5.67 5.12 -14.64
CA ILE A 144 -6.46 4.60 -15.76
C ILE A 144 -7.75 3.92 -15.27
N ASN A 145 -7.76 3.29 -14.10
CA ASN A 145 -8.96 2.61 -13.62
C ASN A 145 -9.99 3.58 -13.03
N ALA A 146 -9.55 4.66 -12.40
CA ALA A 146 -10.41 5.61 -11.72
C ALA A 146 -11.03 6.64 -12.67
N ASN A 147 -10.35 6.97 -13.77
CA ASN A 147 -10.81 7.97 -14.74
C ASN A 147 -10.90 7.36 -16.16
N PRO A 148 -12.12 7.20 -16.72
CA PRO A 148 -12.32 6.73 -18.10
C PRO A 148 -11.64 7.61 -19.17
N ASP A 149 -11.51 8.91 -18.92
CA ASP A 149 -10.87 9.85 -19.84
C ASP A 149 -9.35 9.79 -19.78
N MET A 150 -8.78 9.20 -18.72
CA MET A 150 -7.34 9.04 -18.57
C MET A 150 -6.80 8.10 -19.66
N VAL A 151 -5.91 8.63 -20.48
CA VAL A 151 -5.16 7.87 -21.48
C VAL A 151 -3.88 7.31 -20.86
N ALA A 152 -3.48 6.11 -21.29
CA ALA A 152 -2.30 5.43 -20.76
C ALA A 152 -1.02 6.29 -20.77
N GLY A 153 -0.76 7.04 -21.85
CA GLY A 153 0.41 7.92 -21.96
C GLY A 153 0.48 8.96 -20.84
N THR A 154 -0.64 9.64 -20.57
CA THR A 154 -0.74 10.63 -19.49
C THR A 154 -0.52 9.99 -18.11
N ALA A 155 -1.09 8.81 -17.85
CA ALA A 155 -0.89 8.10 -16.58
C ALA A 155 0.57 7.65 -16.38
N ILE A 156 1.23 7.20 -17.45
CA ILE A 156 2.65 6.82 -17.49
C ILE A 156 3.53 8.02 -17.16
N GLU A 157 3.33 9.15 -17.85
CA GLU A 157 4.10 10.39 -17.65
C GLU A 157 3.89 10.96 -16.24
N ARG A 158 2.62 11.04 -15.79
CA ARG A 158 2.26 11.56 -14.47
C ARG A 158 2.95 10.81 -13.33
N ASN A 159 3.19 9.52 -13.49
CA ASN A 159 3.79 8.65 -12.48
C ASN A 159 5.21 8.20 -12.82
N ASP A 160 5.84 8.80 -13.83
CA ASP A 160 7.22 8.53 -14.23
C ASP A 160 7.54 7.03 -14.44
N VAL A 161 6.62 6.31 -15.10
CA VAL A 161 6.81 4.88 -15.39
C VAL A 161 7.79 4.72 -16.53
N THR A 162 9.01 4.28 -16.24
CA THR A 162 10.10 4.15 -17.23
C THR A 162 10.27 2.72 -17.75
N ASP A 163 9.92 1.70 -16.96
CA ASP A 163 10.00 0.31 -17.41
C ASP A 163 9.04 0.04 -18.58
N ARG A 164 9.59 -0.50 -19.67
CA ARG A 164 8.84 -0.70 -20.92
C ARG A 164 7.73 -1.73 -20.77
N LEU A 165 7.98 -2.82 -20.03
CA LEU A 165 6.97 -3.86 -19.82
C LEU A 165 5.80 -3.32 -18.98
N ALA A 166 6.10 -2.50 -17.97
CA ALA A 166 5.10 -1.78 -17.18
C ALA A 166 4.27 -0.83 -18.04
N GLN A 167 4.92 -0.04 -18.90
CA GLN A 167 4.23 0.84 -19.86
C GLN A 167 3.29 0.06 -20.78
N ASP A 168 3.78 -1.00 -21.42
CA ASP A 168 2.98 -1.83 -22.34
C ASP A 168 1.78 -2.47 -21.61
N THR A 169 1.99 -2.92 -20.37
CA THR A 169 0.91 -3.45 -19.52
C THR A 169 -0.14 -2.39 -19.17
N ILE A 170 0.27 -1.15 -18.90
CA ILE A 170 -0.65 -0.04 -18.60
C ILE A 170 -1.47 0.29 -19.85
N LYS A 171 -0.83 0.39 -21.02
CA LYS A 171 -1.50 0.66 -22.30
C LYS A 171 -2.50 -0.43 -22.67
N GLU A 172 -2.13 -1.70 -22.50
CA GLU A 172 -3.03 -2.83 -22.73
C GLU A 172 -4.26 -2.77 -21.82
N ARG A 173 -4.06 -2.45 -20.53
CA ARG A 173 -5.16 -2.34 -19.57
C ARG A 173 -6.11 -1.20 -19.89
N ALA A 174 -5.59 -0.03 -20.24
CA ALA A 174 -6.42 1.10 -20.61
C ALA A 174 -7.25 0.81 -21.87
N ALA A 175 -6.66 0.17 -22.88
CA ALA A 175 -7.40 -0.26 -24.07
C ALA A 175 -8.50 -1.28 -23.74
N LYS A 176 -8.23 -2.27 -22.87
CA LYS A 176 -9.24 -3.23 -22.42
C LYS A 176 -10.38 -2.57 -21.63
N ARG A 177 -10.07 -1.59 -20.77
CA ARG A 177 -11.07 -0.78 -20.08
C ARG A 177 -11.98 -0.06 -21.08
N ASP A 178 -11.39 0.58 -22.10
CA ASP A 178 -12.15 1.31 -23.10
C ASP A 178 -13.08 0.39 -23.90
N ILE A 179 -12.61 -0.81 -24.26
CA ILE A 179 -13.43 -1.83 -24.93
C ILE A 179 -14.58 -2.30 -24.04
N ASN A 180 -14.34 -2.50 -22.74
CA ASN A 180 -15.41 -2.83 -21.79
C ASN A 180 -16.44 -1.69 -21.68
N ALA A 181 -16.06 -0.45 -21.99
CA ALA A 181 -16.95 0.71 -22.13
C ALA A 181 -17.53 0.85 -23.55
N ASN A 182 -17.52 -0.24 -24.35
CA ASN A 182 -18.03 -0.33 -25.72
C ASN A 182 -17.23 0.44 -26.78
N MET A 183 -15.99 0.82 -26.51
CA MET A 183 -15.12 1.39 -27.54
C MET A 183 -14.69 0.32 -28.55
N VAL A 184 -14.63 0.69 -29.82
CA VAL A 184 -14.07 -0.16 -30.88
C VAL A 184 -12.60 -0.48 -30.58
N ALA A 185 -12.21 -1.74 -30.67
CA ALA A 185 -10.88 -2.22 -30.28
C ALA A 185 -9.72 -1.46 -30.96
N ARG A 186 -9.86 -1.18 -32.25
CA ARG A 186 -8.86 -0.40 -33.00
C ARG A 186 -8.71 1.03 -32.46
N THR A 187 -9.83 1.68 -32.17
CA THR A 187 -9.84 3.02 -31.55
C THR A 187 -9.23 2.98 -30.15
N ALA A 188 -9.51 1.95 -29.35
CA ALA A 188 -8.92 1.78 -28.02
C ALA A 188 -7.39 1.56 -28.07
N ILE A 189 -6.90 0.81 -29.05
CA ILE A 189 -5.47 0.60 -29.33
C ILE A 189 -4.79 1.92 -29.70
N GLU A 190 -5.37 2.67 -30.64
CA GLU A 190 -4.84 3.94 -31.12
C GLU A 190 -4.84 5.00 -30.00
N ARG A 191 -5.97 5.14 -29.28
CA ARG A 191 -6.13 6.07 -28.15
C ARG A 191 -5.06 5.86 -27.08
N ASN A 192 -4.73 4.61 -26.76
CA ASN A 192 -3.78 4.27 -25.69
C ASN A 192 -2.34 4.03 -26.19
N GLY A 193 -2.07 4.26 -27.48
CA GLY A 193 -0.72 4.15 -28.05
C GLY A 193 -0.12 2.75 -27.92
N VAL A 194 -0.94 1.70 -28.07
CA VAL A 194 -0.48 0.31 -27.99
C VAL A 194 0.26 -0.06 -29.28
N THR A 195 1.59 -0.15 -29.19
CA THR A 195 2.46 -0.45 -30.34
C THR A 195 2.93 -1.90 -30.40
N ASP A 196 2.95 -2.60 -29.26
CA ASP A 196 3.34 -4.00 -29.19
C ASP A 196 2.29 -4.90 -29.88
N ARG A 197 2.74 -5.72 -30.86
CA ARG A 197 1.84 -6.60 -31.62
C ARG A 197 1.22 -7.69 -30.75
N PHE A 198 1.94 -8.19 -29.74
CA PHE A 198 1.37 -9.21 -28.86
C PHE A 198 0.26 -8.62 -27.99
N ALA A 199 0.44 -7.41 -27.47
CA ALA A 199 -0.59 -6.67 -26.76
C ALA A 199 -1.79 -6.38 -27.66
N GLN A 200 -1.58 -5.91 -28.89
CA GLN A 200 -2.67 -5.70 -29.86
C GLN A 200 -3.47 -7.00 -30.10
N ASN A 201 -2.80 -8.13 -30.31
CA ASN A 201 -3.47 -9.43 -30.48
C ASN A 201 -4.30 -9.82 -29.24
N ARG A 202 -3.74 -9.67 -28.03
CA ARG A 202 -4.47 -9.92 -26.77
C ARG A 202 -5.69 -9.00 -26.61
N ILE A 203 -5.59 -7.76 -27.04
CA ILE A 203 -6.70 -6.79 -27.00
C ILE A 203 -7.79 -7.17 -28.00
N MET A 204 -7.43 -7.56 -29.21
CA MET A 204 -8.40 -7.99 -30.24
C MET A 204 -9.13 -9.26 -29.82
N GLN A 205 -8.43 -10.23 -29.22
CA GLN A 205 -9.05 -11.43 -28.64
C GLN A 205 -10.02 -11.06 -27.50
N HIS A 206 -9.63 -10.13 -26.62
CA HIS A 206 -10.51 -9.62 -25.57
C HIS A 206 -11.77 -8.98 -26.13
N ALA A 207 -11.63 -8.13 -27.16
CA ALA A 207 -12.77 -7.48 -27.81
C ALA A 207 -13.76 -8.48 -28.41
N ALA A 208 -13.26 -9.49 -29.14
CA ALA A 208 -14.10 -10.55 -29.71
C ALA A 208 -14.86 -11.32 -28.60
N SER A 209 -14.22 -11.57 -27.46
CA SER A 209 -14.87 -12.21 -26.31
C SER A 209 -15.98 -11.33 -25.70
N VAL A 210 -15.73 -10.03 -25.52
CA VAL A 210 -16.73 -9.07 -25.02
C VAL A 210 -17.92 -8.97 -25.97
N GLU A 211 -17.68 -8.93 -27.28
CA GLU A 211 -18.74 -8.90 -28.30
C GLU A 211 -19.58 -10.18 -28.30
N ALA A 212 -18.93 -11.35 -28.30
CA ALA A 212 -19.60 -12.64 -28.26
C ALA A 212 -20.50 -12.77 -27.02
N PHE A 213 -20.00 -12.35 -25.85
CA PHE A 213 -20.78 -12.32 -24.62
C PHE A 213 -21.99 -11.38 -24.74
N SER A 214 -21.77 -10.16 -25.24
CA SER A 214 -22.84 -9.17 -25.42
C SER A 214 -23.94 -9.67 -26.37
N ASN A 215 -23.56 -10.35 -27.46
CA ASN A 215 -24.50 -10.95 -28.41
C ASN A 215 -25.29 -12.11 -27.78
N ALA A 216 -24.66 -12.94 -26.95
CA ALA A 216 -25.34 -14.02 -26.23
C ALA A 216 -26.41 -13.48 -25.27
N ILE A 217 -26.09 -12.41 -24.52
CA ILE A 217 -27.05 -11.74 -23.62
C ILE A 217 -28.23 -11.15 -24.41
N ARG A 218 -27.96 -10.49 -25.54
CA ARG A 218 -29.02 -9.94 -26.41
C ARG A 218 -29.95 -11.03 -26.92
N GLY A 219 -29.39 -12.14 -27.40
CA GLY A 219 -30.17 -13.29 -27.88
C GLY A 219 -30.97 -14.00 -26.78
N LEU A 220 -30.55 -13.94 -25.51
CA LEU A 220 -31.39 -14.39 -24.38
C LEU A 220 -32.55 -13.43 -24.15
N GLY A 221 -32.30 -12.12 -24.11
CA GLY A 221 -33.35 -11.12 -23.91
C GLY A 221 -34.43 -11.13 -25.00
N GLU A 222 -34.03 -11.37 -26.25
CA GLU A 222 -34.97 -11.52 -27.37
C GLU A 222 -35.84 -12.78 -27.24
N ARG A 223 -35.25 -13.91 -26.82
CA ARG A 223 -36.00 -15.16 -26.56
C ARG A 223 -37.02 -14.99 -25.42
N PHE A 224 -36.63 -14.36 -24.31
CA PHE A 224 -37.56 -14.07 -23.21
C PHE A 224 -38.72 -13.16 -23.62
N ARG A 225 -38.50 -12.15 -24.48
CA ARG A 225 -39.62 -11.33 -25.01
C ARG A 225 -40.57 -12.13 -25.91
N GLN A 226 -40.04 -13.03 -26.74
CA GLN A 226 -40.85 -13.87 -27.62
C GLN A 226 -41.68 -14.90 -26.85
N GLU A 227 -41.17 -15.42 -25.73
CA GLU A 227 -41.88 -16.38 -24.87
C GLU A 227 -42.91 -15.70 -23.96
N GLY A 228 -42.60 -14.53 -23.38
CA GLY A 228 -43.54 -13.76 -22.54
C GLY A 228 -44.68 -13.09 -23.31
N GLY A 229 -44.56 -12.93 -24.64
CA GLY A 229 -45.61 -12.38 -25.51
C GLY A 229 -46.66 -13.37 -25.99
N ARG A 230 -46.51 -14.68 -25.70
CA ARG A 230 -47.46 -15.74 -26.09
C ARG A 230 -48.46 -16.13 -24.99
N GLY A 231 -48.43 -15.45 -23.84
CA GLY A 231 -49.38 -15.64 -22.74
C GLY A 231 -50.41 -14.52 -22.66
N ARG A 232 -51.32 -14.43 -23.64
CA ARG A 232 -52.62 -13.76 -23.52
C ARG A 232 -53.63 -14.49 -24.39
#